data_AF-A0A653SSG9-F1
#
_entry.id   AF-A0A653SSG9-F1
#
_cell.length_a   1.000
_cell.length_b   1.000
_cell.length_c   1.000
_cell.angle_alpha   90.00
_cell.angle_beta   90.00
_cell.angle_gamma   90.00
#
_symmetry.space_group_name_H-M   'P 1'
#
loop_
_entity.id
_entity.type
_entity.pdbx_description
1 polymer ?
#
loop_
_entity_poly.entity_id
_entity_poly.type
_entity_poly.pdbx_seq_one_letter_code
_entity_poly.pdbx_strand_id
1 'polypeptide(L)'
;MSTPRNDVPRNDDGPERPGGSRPMPPKSRGSRPSAQGTKPRRGAKVAGHASRSAPRRQAPVPAPQQYSAYRRWYSTLHPSLQLIGLQLWMPLFFIVGFCLCYVFAFHAPHPHDVPIALIGSDPSFVQAVQRALPGEFVFHSYDSLAQAKRDVVDGSMAVAYDPAANEFFKASAHQFQVASLVPATLSAVLTGLGVATPKVTELAPLPAWDEYGTVAMYVMLAWCIGGYMVAMFIGIMGGPLRHRTRMTVIAVGGLVISLITNTLAGPVLGAIHGHWIQLVLIAWGWIVAIGLAVNGLSYFVGRFIAAPAMICFVFLSMPSSGGAYPKWFMPEPFAWLNNVVVGSSMVDMIKHQVYGVGPGPARGLITMACYATAGLVLMYFGKQWWERKRIRAIVTGRTTMFQDANTANREFLGGQRDAELERHGLTSTETGTLSVLRDDDWEDERTGGDVFTGARDGLEPGATPTGRIAVQRPANRKEPRPAAAPHGKHADR
;
A
#
# COMPACT_ATOMS: atom_id res chain seq x y z
N MET A 1 -13.44 -10.91 -67.95
CA MET A 1 -12.94 -12.02 -68.79
C MET A 1 -11.43 -12.14 -68.60
N SER A 2 -10.89 -13.36 -68.69
CA SER A 2 -9.50 -13.71 -69.03
C SER A 2 -8.31 -12.99 -68.34
N THR A 3 -7.64 -13.72 -67.44
CA THR A 3 -6.17 -13.90 -67.40
C THR A 3 -5.70 -14.67 -68.67
N PRO A 4 -4.40 -14.93 -69.03
CA PRO A 4 -3.23 -15.17 -68.13
C PRO A 4 -1.78 -14.93 -68.69
N ARG A 5 -0.76 -15.45 -67.96
CA ARG A 5 0.54 -16.08 -68.40
C ARG A 5 1.63 -15.21 -69.08
N ASN A 6 2.88 -15.22 -68.58
CA ASN A 6 4.03 -16.16 -68.79
C ASN A 6 4.69 -16.08 -70.19
N ASP A 7 6.03 -16.02 -70.25
CA ASP A 7 6.87 -17.15 -70.74
C ASP A 7 8.40 -16.91 -70.58
N VAL A 8 9.23 -17.89 -70.97
CA VAL A 8 10.59 -18.21 -70.47
C VAL A 8 11.62 -18.35 -71.62
N PRO A 9 12.92 -18.03 -71.40
CA PRO A 9 14.05 -18.99 -71.52
C PRO A 9 15.09 -18.81 -70.37
N ARG A 10 15.95 -19.74 -69.90
CA ARG A 10 16.34 -21.15 -70.19
C ARG A 10 17.57 -21.39 -71.10
N ASN A 11 18.38 -22.42 -70.71
CA ASN A 11 19.60 -23.01 -71.31
C ASN A 11 20.86 -22.11 -71.27
N ASP A 12 22.10 -22.62 -71.14
CA ASP A 12 22.64 -23.90 -70.62
C ASP A 12 24.15 -23.72 -70.30
N ASP A 13 24.83 -24.82 -69.92
CA ASP A 13 26.30 -25.04 -69.86
C ASP A 13 27.06 -24.86 -68.53
N GLY A 14 27.90 -25.85 -68.26
CA GLY A 14 28.93 -25.91 -67.22
C GLY A 14 29.80 -27.16 -67.41
N PRO A 15 30.88 -27.36 -66.62
CA PRO A 15 31.39 -28.71 -66.39
C PRO A 15 31.68 -29.06 -64.91
N GLU A 16 31.28 -30.29 -64.55
CA GLU A 16 31.92 -31.31 -63.67
C GLU A 16 32.90 -30.86 -62.54
N ARG A 17 32.60 -31.02 -61.24
CA ARG A 17 32.57 -32.24 -60.35
C ARG A 17 33.96 -32.69 -59.80
N PRO A 18 34.05 -33.47 -58.68
CA PRO A 18 33.04 -33.92 -57.69
C PRO A 18 33.40 -33.85 -56.17
N GLY A 19 32.38 -34.05 -55.31
CA GLY A 19 32.51 -34.50 -53.89
C GLY A 19 32.20 -33.41 -52.83
N GLY A 20 31.11 -33.38 -52.06
CA GLY A 20 30.04 -34.36 -51.75
C GLY A 20 30.22 -34.96 -50.34
N SER A 21 29.25 -35.10 -49.43
CA SER A 21 27.88 -34.54 -49.23
C SER A 21 27.45 -34.86 -47.75
N ARG A 22 26.34 -34.44 -47.10
CA ARG A 22 25.10 -33.68 -47.44
C ARG A 22 24.48 -33.12 -46.11
N PRO A 23 23.66 -32.04 -46.08
CA PRO A 23 23.22 -31.39 -44.83
C PRO A 23 21.94 -31.97 -44.19
N MET A 24 21.69 -31.64 -42.90
CA MET A 24 20.43 -31.94 -42.19
C MET A 24 19.27 -30.98 -42.56
N PRO A 25 18.01 -31.47 -42.61
CA PRO A 25 16.79 -30.65 -42.61
C PRO A 25 16.14 -30.54 -41.19
N PRO A 26 15.09 -29.70 -40.99
CA PRO A 26 14.79 -29.09 -39.68
C PRO A 26 13.75 -29.81 -38.80
N LYS A 27 13.69 -29.42 -37.51
CA LYS A 27 12.70 -29.91 -36.53
C LYS A 27 11.36 -29.16 -36.61
N SER A 28 10.26 -29.89 -36.70
CA SER A 28 8.89 -29.39 -36.55
C SER A 28 8.27 -29.81 -35.20
N ARG A 29 7.14 -29.18 -34.85
CA ARG A 29 6.38 -29.37 -33.59
C ARG A 29 5.63 -30.71 -33.53
N GLY A 30 5.48 -31.25 -32.31
CA GLY A 30 4.42 -32.18 -31.89
C GLY A 30 4.26 -32.08 -30.36
N SER A 31 3.12 -31.64 -29.81
CA SER A 31 1.84 -32.34 -29.63
C SER A 31 1.87 -33.48 -28.58
N ARG A 32 1.04 -33.34 -27.53
CA ARG A 32 0.75 -34.38 -26.54
C ARG A 32 0.10 -35.60 -27.19
N PRO A 33 0.24 -36.78 -26.57
CA PRO A 33 -0.92 -37.64 -26.40
C PRO A 33 -1.14 -38.10 -24.95
N SER A 34 -2.42 -38.27 -24.63
CA SER A 34 -2.94 -39.07 -23.52
C SER A 34 -2.76 -40.56 -23.79
N ALA A 35 -2.67 -41.39 -22.74
CA ALA A 35 -2.82 -42.84 -22.85
C ALA A 35 -3.72 -43.39 -21.72
N GLN A 36 -4.82 -44.03 -22.13
CA GLN A 36 -5.74 -44.78 -21.28
C GLN A 36 -5.34 -46.27 -21.32
N GLY A 37 -5.75 -47.06 -20.32
CA GLY A 37 -5.07 -48.31 -19.99
C GLY A 37 -5.23 -49.50 -20.96
N THR A 38 -4.27 -50.44 -20.86
CA THR A 38 -4.35 -51.81 -21.41
C THR A 38 -3.93 -52.84 -20.35
N LYS A 39 -4.47 -54.06 -20.47
CA LYS A 39 -4.47 -55.13 -19.44
C LYS A 39 -3.08 -55.78 -19.20
N PRO A 40 -2.84 -56.41 -18.04
CA PRO A 40 -1.53 -56.95 -17.67
C PRO A 40 -1.16 -58.22 -18.44
N ARG A 41 0.10 -58.31 -18.89
CA ARG A 41 0.66 -59.50 -19.53
C ARG A 41 1.36 -60.39 -18.48
N ARG A 42 0.82 -61.59 -18.25
CA ARG A 42 1.40 -62.62 -17.37
C ARG A 42 2.77 -63.07 -17.88
N GLY A 43 3.71 -63.30 -16.96
CA GLY A 43 4.87 -64.18 -17.19
C GLY A 43 6.16 -63.50 -17.66
N ALA A 44 6.92 -62.92 -16.72
CA ALA A 44 8.36 -62.78 -16.81
C ALA A 44 8.97 -63.10 -15.44
N LYS A 45 10.06 -63.89 -15.39
CA LYS A 45 10.65 -64.36 -14.14
C LYS A 45 11.23 -63.18 -13.36
N VAL A 46 10.79 -63.01 -12.11
CA VAL A 46 11.41 -62.05 -11.18
C VAL A 46 12.79 -62.60 -10.81
N ALA A 47 13.83 -62.08 -11.47
CA ALA A 47 15.19 -62.26 -10.98
C ALA A 47 15.31 -61.54 -9.64
N GLY A 48 15.65 -62.28 -8.59
CA GLY A 48 15.81 -61.73 -7.25
C GLY A 48 16.99 -60.76 -7.21
N HIS A 49 16.71 -59.47 -7.36
CA HIS A 49 17.58 -58.42 -6.85
C HIS A 49 16.99 -57.94 -5.53
N ALA A 50 17.57 -58.45 -4.45
CA ALA A 50 17.39 -57.88 -3.12
C ALA A 50 18.00 -56.47 -3.13
N SER A 51 17.21 -55.49 -3.59
CA SER A 51 17.51 -54.09 -3.32
C SER A 51 17.42 -53.92 -1.81
N ARG A 52 18.59 -53.98 -1.14
CA ARG A 52 18.74 -53.51 0.23
C ARG A 52 18.10 -52.13 0.27
N SER A 53 16.95 -52.03 0.93
CA SER A 53 16.31 -50.76 1.20
C SER A 53 17.29 -49.97 2.04
N ALA A 54 18.04 -49.06 1.41
CA ALA A 54 18.92 -48.16 2.12
C ALA A 54 18.07 -47.50 3.21
N PRO A 55 18.50 -47.54 4.49
CA PRO A 55 17.67 -47.04 5.56
C PRO A 55 17.35 -45.58 5.25
N ARG A 56 16.06 -45.28 5.06
CA ARG A 56 15.56 -43.91 4.93
C ARG A 56 16.03 -43.21 6.19
N ARG A 57 17.11 -42.43 6.11
CA ARG A 57 17.56 -41.57 7.20
C ARG A 57 16.42 -40.62 7.48
N GLN A 58 15.61 -40.94 8.48
CA GLN A 58 14.63 -40.02 9.01
C GLN A 58 15.41 -38.78 9.41
N ALA A 59 14.97 -37.62 8.93
CA ALA A 59 15.58 -36.36 9.33
C ALA A 59 15.51 -36.28 10.86
N PRO A 60 16.59 -35.88 11.56
CA PRO A 60 16.56 -35.75 13.01
C PRO A 60 15.35 -34.93 13.45
N VAL A 61 14.54 -35.46 14.37
CA VAL A 61 13.38 -34.75 14.90
C VAL A 61 13.87 -33.43 15.49
N PRO A 62 13.32 -32.27 15.07
CA PRO A 62 13.76 -30.98 15.59
C PRO A 62 13.58 -30.95 17.12
N ALA A 63 14.61 -30.45 17.83
CA ALA A 63 14.53 -30.32 19.28
C ALA A 63 13.32 -29.45 19.68
N PRO A 64 12.57 -29.82 20.74
CA PRO A 64 11.34 -29.13 21.12
C PRO A 64 11.62 -27.65 21.41
N GLN A 65 10.77 -26.77 20.87
CA GLN A 65 10.95 -25.32 21.00
C GLN A 65 10.77 -24.89 22.46
N GLN A 66 11.84 -24.35 23.06
CA GLN A 66 11.77 -23.82 24.42
C GLN A 66 10.91 -22.55 24.46
N TYR A 67 9.77 -22.61 25.16
CA TYR A 67 8.90 -21.46 25.41
C TYR A 67 9.37 -20.68 26.65
N SER A 68 9.51 -19.35 26.51
CA SER A 68 9.77 -18.45 27.63
C SER A 68 8.62 -18.44 28.64
N ALA A 69 8.89 -18.07 29.89
CA ALA A 69 7.88 -17.98 30.95
C ALA A 69 6.69 -17.08 30.52
N TYR A 70 6.97 -15.93 29.91
CA TYR A 70 5.95 -15.05 29.34
C TYR A 70 5.08 -15.75 28.28
N ARG A 71 5.66 -16.51 27.34
CA ARG A 71 4.87 -17.21 26.31
C ARG A 71 3.99 -18.30 26.88
N ARG A 72 4.45 -19.00 27.93
CA ARG A 72 3.63 -20.01 28.65
C ARG A 72 2.46 -19.37 29.38
N TRP A 73 2.69 -18.27 30.09
CA TRP A 73 1.61 -17.50 30.74
C TRP A 73 0.64 -16.92 29.69
N TYR A 74 1.15 -16.34 28.60
CA TYR A 74 0.30 -15.77 27.56
C TYR A 74 -0.61 -16.81 26.90
N SER A 75 -0.13 -18.06 26.74
CA SER A 75 -0.93 -19.16 26.20
C SER A 75 -2.06 -19.64 27.12
N THR A 76 -2.10 -19.26 28.41
CA THR A 76 -3.25 -19.58 29.29
C THR A 76 -4.40 -18.58 29.17
N LEU A 77 -4.21 -17.45 28.47
CA LEU A 77 -5.26 -16.47 28.21
C LEU A 77 -6.22 -16.98 27.12
N HIS A 78 -7.47 -16.51 27.14
CA HIS A 78 -8.44 -16.82 26.09
C HIS A 78 -7.89 -16.49 24.68
N PRO A 79 -8.06 -17.34 23.64
CA PRO A 79 -7.43 -17.13 22.33
C PRO A 79 -7.73 -15.76 21.70
N SER A 80 -8.96 -15.25 21.86
CA SER A 80 -9.33 -13.91 21.40
C SER A 80 -8.56 -12.80 22.13
N LEU A 81 -8.30 -12.93 23.44
CA LEU A 81 -7.48 -11.98 24.20
C LEU A 81 -6.01 -12.03 23.75
N GLN A 82 -5.49 -13.21 23.40
CA GLN A 82 -4.15 -13.34 22.80
C GLN A 82 -4.07 -12.59 21.45
N LEU A 83 -5.08 -12.72 20.60
CA LEU A 83 -5.11 -12.01 19.31
C LEU A 83 -5.28 -10.49 19.46
N ILE A 84 -6.12 -10.04 20.40
CA ILE A 84 -6.29 -8.61 20.72
C ILE A 84 -4.98 -8.03 21.27
N GLY A 85 -4.36 -8.65 22.28
CA GLY A 85 -3.10 -8.18 22.85
C GLY A 85 -1.95 -8.15 21.84
N LEU A 86 -1.88 -9.14 20.94
CA LEU A 86 -0.94 -9.15 19.80
C LEU A 86 -1.22 -8.07 18.75
N GLN A 87 -2.33 -7.33 18.84
CA GLN A 87 -2.73 -6.26 17.93
C GLN A 87 -2.74 -4.86 18.56
N LEU A 88 -2.89 -4.75 19.90
CA LEU A 88 -2.88 -3.48 20.66
C LEU A 88 -1.58 -2.66 20.52
N TRP A 89 -0.49 -3.26 20.04
CA TRP A 89 0.71 -2.49 19.69
C TRP A 89 0.46 -1.47 18.58
N MET A 90 -0.48 -1.70 17.65
CA MET A 90 -0.79 -0.78 16.55
C MET A 90 -1.35 0.58 17.04
N PRO A 91 -2.45 0.65 17.83
CA PRO A 91 -2.94 1.93 18.34
C PRO A 91 -1.95 2.61 19.29
N LEU A 92 -1.23 1.86 20.14
CA LEU A 92 -0.20 2.43 21.00
C LEU A 92 0.92 3.09 20.17
N PHE A 93 1.44 2.37 19.17
CA PHE A 93 2.42 2.88 18.22
C PHE A 93 1.90 4.12 17.46
N PHE A 94 0.61 4.14 17.12
CA PHE A 94 -0.01 5.27 16.43
C PHE A 94 -0.05 6.53 17.31
N ILE A 95 -0.47 6.40 18.56
CA ILE A 95 -0.49 7.51 19.54
C ILE A 95 0.93 8.03 19.78
N VAL A 96 1.89 7.13 20.06
CA VAL A 96 3.30 7.51 20.28
C VAL A 96 3.91 8.19 19.05
N GLY A 97 3.65 7.66 17.84
CA GLY A 97 4.12 8.23 16.59
C GLY A 97 3.55 9.62 16.31
N PHE A 98 2.25 9.84 16.55
CA PHE A 98 1.63 11.16 16.43
C PHE A 98 2.23 12.16 17.42
N CYS A 99 2.34 11.81 18.71
CA CYS A 99 2.94 12.70 19.70
C CYS A 99 4.40 13.05 19.35
N LEU A 100 5.24 12.05 19.05
CA LEU A 100 6.66 12.26 18.80
C LEU A 100 6.97 12.93 17.45
N CYS A 101 6.10 12.83 16.44
CA CYS A 101 6.37 13.39 15.12
C CYS A 101 5.56 14.65 14.80
N TYR A 102 4.27 14.70 15.17
CA TYR A 102 3.41 15.84 14.86
C TYR A 102 3.47 16.90 15.96
N VAL A 103 3.34 16.52 17.23
CA VAL A 103 3.40 17.52 18.32
C VAL A 103 4.82 18.10 18.39
N PHE A 104 5.86 17.26 18.35
CA PHE A 104 7.24 17.75 18.31
C PHE A 104 7.51 18.71 17.13
N ALA A 105 7.05 18.40 15.91
CA ALA A 105 7.28 19.28 14.76
C ALA A 105 6.43 20.56 14.74
N PHE A 106 5.19 20.52 15.26
CA PHE A 106 4.21 21.60 15.07
C PHE A 106 3.83 22.38 16.34
N HIS A 107 4.31 22.00 17.53
CA HIS A 107 3.96 22.73 18.77
C HIS A 107 4.54 24.15 18.86
N ALA A 108 5.72 24.38 18.27
CA ALA A 108 6.43 25.66 18.30
C ALA A 108 7.31 25.83 17.03
N PRO A 109 6.70 26.00 15.84
CA PRO A 109 7.47 26.28 14.62
C PRO A 109 8.07 27.68 14.70
N HIS A 110 9.39 27.77 14.83
CA HIS A 110 10.14 29.02 14.82
C HIS A 110 10.89 29.23 13.49
N PRO A 111 10.98 30.47 12.98
CA PRO A 111 11.86 30.79 11.87
C PRO A 111 13.32 30.47 12.19
N HIS A 112 13.97 29.69 11.33
CA HIS A 112 15.39 29.39 11.38
C HIS A 112 16.00 29.58 9.99
N ASP A 113 16.95 30.51 9.88
CA ASP A 113 17.69 30.84 8.66
C ASP A 113 16.80 31.02 7.41
N VAL A 114 15.68 31.74 7.53
CA VAL A 114 14.75 31.99 6.44
C VAL A 114 15.43 32.89 5.37
N PRO A 115 15.58 32.42 4.12
CA PRO A 115 16.35 33.14 3.11
C PRO A 115 15.54 34.27 2.48
N ILE A 116 16.03 35.50 2.59
CA ILE A 116 15.44 36.71 2.00
C ILE A 116 16.34 37.18 0.86
N ALA A 117 15.77 37.43 -0.32
CA ALA A 117 16.48 38.09 -1.40
C ALA A 117 16.46 39.62 -1.18
N LEU A 118 17.61 40.21 -0.90
CA LEU A 118 17.79 41.66 -0.77
C LEU A 118 18.27 42.23 -2.10
N ILE A 119 17.50 43.10 -2.74
CA ILE A 119 17.96 43.78 -3.96
C ILE A 119 18.98 44.85 -3.57
N GLY A 120 20.19 44.77 -4.14
CA GLY A 120 21.32 45.61 -3.74
C GLY A 120 21.78 45.34 -2.30
N SER A 121 22.04 46.40 -1.53
CA SER A 121 22.58 46.31 -0.16
C SER A 121 21.98 47.36 0.78
N ASP A 122 21.50 46.91 1.95
CA ASP A 122 21.11 47.77 3.07
C ASP A 122 21.72 47.21 4.38
N PRO A 123 22.96 47.61 4.73
CA PRO A 123 23.62 47.13 5.94
C PRO A 123 22.91 47.55 7.23
N SER A 124 22.22 48.69 7.22
CA SER A 124 21.43 49.20 8.35
C SER A 124 20.24 48.29 8.67
N PHE A 125 19.44 47.96 7.68
CA PHE A 125 18.31 47.05 7.81
C PHE A 125 18.76 45.64 8.24
N VAL A 126 19.79 45.08 7.58
CA VAL A 126 20.32 43.75 7.93
C VAL A 126 20.83 43.71 9.38
N GLN A 127 21.55 44.75 9.84
CA GLN A 127 21.98 44.83 11.24
C GLN A 127 20.81 45.00 12.22
N ALA A 128 19.77 45.74 11.86
CA ALA A 128 18.60 45.92 12.70
C ALA A 128 17.81 44.61 12.86
N VAL A 129 17.59 43.88 11.77
CA VAL A 129 16.95 42.55 11.80
C VAL A 129 17.79 41.58 12.61
N GLN A 130 19.11 41.53 12.41
CA GLN A 130 19.99 40.64 13.18
C GLN A 130 20.03 40.96 14.69
N ARG A 131 19.80 42.22 15.08
CA ARG A 131 19.68 42.63 16.50
C ARG A 131 18.32 42.31 17.11
N ALA A 132 17.25 42.43 16.33
CA ALA A 132 15.89 42.20 16.81
C ALA A 132 15.50 40.71 16.79
N LEU A 133 15.96 39.97 15.78
CA LEU A 133 15.51 38.62 15.41
C LEU A 133 16.73 37.73 15.06
N PRO A 134 17.62 37.46 16.04
CA PRO A 134 18.90 36.80 15.80
C PRO A 134 18.73 35.34 15.35
N GLY A 135 19.18 35.02 14.13
CA GLY A 135 19.16 33.65 13.58
C GLY A 135 17.83 33.24 12.92
N GLU A 136 16.85 34.15 12.83
CA GLU A 136 15.59 33.88 12.14
C GLU A 136 15.70 34.04 10.61
N PHE A 137 16.59 34.90 10.14
CA PHE A 137 16.64 35.37 8.75
C PHE A 137 18.06 35.42 8.18
N VAL A 138 18.24 35.00 6.93
CA VAL A 138 19.49 35.09 6.17
C VAL A 138 19.27 35.93 4.92
N PHE A 139 20.07 36.97 4.72
CA PHE A 139 19.96 37.86 3.56
C PHE A 139 20.93 37.46 2.45
N HIS A 140 20.40 37.25 1.25
CA HIS A 140 21.17 37.04 0.03
C HIS A 140 21.05 38.30 -0.83
N SER A 141 22.17 38.93 -1.19
CA SER A 141 22.18 40.11 -2.06
C SER A 141 21.96 39.71 -3.53
N TYR A 142 21.12 40.47 -4.24
CA TYR A 142 20.80 40.27 -5.66
C TYR A 142 20.95 41.59 -6.42
N ASP A 143 21.71 41.57 -7.53
CA ASP A 143 21.83 42.72 -8.44
C ASP A 143 20.58 42.89 -9.34
N SER A 144 19.77 41.84 -9.50
CA SER A 144 18.64 41.81 -10.43
C SER A 144 17.33 41.49 -9.74
N LEU A 145 16.42 42.47 -9.71
CA LEU A 145 15.04 42.30 -9.26
C LEU A 145 14.30 41.18 -10.04
N ALA A 146 14.58 41.02 -11.33
CA ALA A 146 13.99 39.98 -12.16
C ALA A 146 14.51 38.56 -11.83
N GLN A 147 15.69 38.44 -11.23
CA GLN A 147 16.17 37.18 -10.67
C GLN A 147 15.54 36.93 -9.30
N ALA A 148 15.59 37.90 -8.39
CA ALA A 148 14.98 37.79 -7.06
C ALA A 148 13.49 37.39 -7.12
N LYS A 149 12.71 37.97 -8.06
CA LYS A 149 11.30 37.60 -8.27
C LYS A 149 11.11 36.15 -8.75
N ARG A 150 12.00 35.63 -9.61
CA ARG A 150 11.95 34.22 -10.05
C ARG A 150 12.29 33.28 -8.90
N ASP A 151 13.35 33.58 -8.17
CA ASP A 151 13.85 32.78 -7.05
C ASP A 151 12.81 32.70 -5.89
N VAL A 152 11.97 33.72 -5.72
CA VAL A 152 10.81 33.69 -4.80
C VAL A 152 9.66 32.80 -5.33
N VAL A 153 9.36 32.84 -6.63
CA VAL A 153 8.31 32.01 -7.25
C VAL A 153 8.73 30.53 -7.32
N ASP A 154 10.00 30.26 -7.58
CA ASP A 154 10.62 28.92 -7.57
C ASP A 154 10.81 28.38 -6.13
N GLY A 155 10.62 29.23 -5.12
CA GLY A 155 10.65 28.83 -3.71
C GLY A 155 12.05 28.65 -3.09
N SER A 156 13.11 29.11 -3.78
CA SER A 156 14.46 29.13 -3.21
C SER A 156 14.63 30.26 -2.19
N MET A 157 13.92 31.36 -2.39
CA MET A 157 13.84 32.53 -1.50
C MET A 157 12.43 32.67 -0.92
N ALA A 158 12.33 33.09 0.34
CA ALA A 158 11.05 33.26 1.04
C ALA A 158 10.26 34.49 0.55
N VAL A 159 10.96 35.62 0.48
CA VAL A 159 10.48 36.95 0.12
C VAL A 159 11.66 37.69 -0.51
N ALA A 160 11.40 38.59 -1.46
CA ALA A 160 12.38 39.56 -1.93
C ALA A 160 12.05 40.95 -1.40
N TYR A 161 13.06 41.76 -1.08
CA TYR A 161 12.93 43.13 -0.61
C TYR A 161 13.77 44.08 -1.46
N ASP A 162 13.15 45.14 -1.97
CA ASP A 162 13.80 46.25 -2.65
C ASP A 162 13.83 47.47 -1.73
N PRO A 163 14.99 47.83 -1.14
CA PRO A 163 15.12 49.00 -0.28
C PRO A 163 14.93 50.33 -1.01
N ALA A 164 15.21 50.38 -2.33
CA ALA A 164 15.11 51.61 -3.12
C ALA A 164 13.64 51.93 -3.47
N ALA A 165 12.83 50.90 -3.73
CA ALA A 165 11.39 51.03 -3.93
C ALA A 165 10.57 50.95 -2.63
N ASN A 166 11.19 50.53 -1.52
CA ASN A 166 10.54 50.14 -0.26
C ASN A 166 9.41 49.13 -0.48
N GLU A 167 9.71 48.04 -1.21
CA GLU A 167 8.73 47.06 -1.67
C GLU A 167 9.17 45.62 -1.40
N PHE A 168 8.29 44.83 -0.78
CA PHE A 168 8.41 43.37 -0.65
C PHE A 168 7.69 42.66 -1.80
N PHE A 169 8.30 41.60 -2.32
CA PHE A 169 7.71 40.67 -3.27
C PHE A 169 7.62 39.27 -2.67
N LYS A 170 6.42 38.69 -2.68
CA LYS A 170 6.13 37.38 -2.08
C LYS A 170 5.41 36.44 -3.06
N ALA A 171 5.40 35.14 -2.76
CA ALA A 171 4.68 34.12 -3.51
C ALA A 171 3.82 33.25 -2.55
N SER A 172 2.60 33.70 -2.27
CA SER A 172 1.71 33.02 -1.32
C SER A 172 1.32 31.61 -1.76
N ALA A 173 1.22 31.38 -3.08
CA ALA A 173 0.96 30.04 -3.62
C ALA A 173 2.11 29.04 -3.41
N HIS A 174 3.36 29.52 -3.29
CA HIS A 174 4.46 28.64 -2.93
C HIS A 174 4.45 28.33 -1.43
N GLN A 175 4.32 29.35 -0.56
CA GLN A 175 4.23 29.10 0.88
C GLN A 175 3.52 30.21 1.68
N PHE A 176 2.20 30.04 1.87
CA PHE A 176 1.33 30.99 2.57
C PHE A 176 1.86 31.49 3.93
N GLN A 177 2.31 30.58 4.79
CA GLN A 177 2.74 30.88 6.16
C GLN A 177 3.89 31.90 6.20
N VAL A 178 4.94 31.64 5.41
CA VAL A 178 6.11 32.53 5.31
C VAL A 178 5.79 33.79 4.51
N ALA A 179 5.02 33.67 3.43
CA ALA A 179 4.58 34.81 2.62
C ALA A 179 3.67 35.79 3.39
N SER A 180 3.09 35.36 4.51
CA SER A 180 2.29 36.21 5.41
C SER A 180 3.10 36.74 6.59
N LEU A 181 3.89 35.88 7.26
CA LEU A 181 4.66 36.28 8.44
C LEU A 181 5.82 37.21 8.11
N VAL A 182 6.64 36.87 7.11
CA VAL A 182 7.93 37.54 6.88
C VAL A 182 7.77 39.02 6.52
N PRO A 183 6.88 39.43 5.58
CA PRO A 183 6.68 40.85 5.29
C PRO A 183 6.15 41.63 6.51
N ALA A 184 5.30 41.02 7.34
CA ALA A 184 4.77 41.69 8.55
C ALA A 184 5.87 41.92 9.59
N THR A 185 6.65 40.87 9.90
CA THR A 185 7.76 40.94 10.87
C THR A 185 8.85 41.93 10.43
N LEU A 186 9.27 41.89 9.16
CA LEU A 186 10.29 42.80 8.64
C LEU A 186 9.79 44.25 8.52
N SER A 187 8.50 44.45 8.18
CA SER A 187 7.89 45.78 8.19
C SER A 187 7.89 46.39 9.59
N ALA A 188 7.63 45.60 10.64
CA ALA A 188 7.72 46.07 12.02
C ALA A 188 9.13 46.58 12.35
N VAL A 189 10.18 45.85 11.96
CA VAL A 189 11.58 46.30 12.14
C VAL A 189 11.85 47.59 11.36
N LEU A 190 11.41 47.68 10.09
CA LEU A 190 11.60 48.88 9.25
C LEU A 190 10.89 50.12 9.84
N THR A 191 9.65 49.97 10.30
CA THR A 191 8.94 51.07 10.98
C THR A 191 9.60 51.48 12.29
N GLY A 192 10.20 50.54 13.03
CA GLY A 192 11.03 50.82 14.22
C GLY A 192 12.31 51.62 13.92
N LEU A 193 12.81 51.57 12.68
CA LEU A 193 13.90 52.42 12.19
C LEU A 193 13.43 53.78 11.65
N GLY A 194 12.12 54.04 11.63
CA GLY A 194 11.53 55.24 11.03
C GLY A 194 11.34 55.17 9.51
N VAL A 195 11.50 53.99 8.89
CA VAL A 195 11.16 53.78 7.48
C VAL A 195 9.64 53.66 7.33
N ALA A 196 9.07 54.24 6.28
CA ALA A 196 7.65 54.11 5.98
C ALA A 196 7.25 52.64 5.75
N THR A 197 6.01 52.27 6.06
CA THR A 197 5.51 50.90 5.87
C THR A 197 5.73 50.42 4.43
N PRO A 198 6.50 49.34 4.21
CA PRO A 198 6.80 48.85 2.86
C PRO A 198 5.55 48.40 2.11
N LYS A 199 5.53 48.61 0.79
CA LYS A 199 4.50 48.05 -0.08
C LYS A 199 4.71 46.54 -0.19
N VAL A 200 3.63 45.75 -0.22
CA VAL A 200 3.71 44.30 -0.43
C VAL A 200 3.04 43.93 -1.75
N THR A 201 3.81 43.41 -2.69
CA THR A 201 3.34 42.92 -3.98
C THR A 201 3.37 41.39 -4.02
N GLU A 202 2.25 40.80 -4.44
CA GLU A 202 2.08 39.36 -4.60
C GLU A 202 2.47 38.96 -6.03
N LEU A 203 3.41 38.01 -6.16
CA LEU A 203 3.87 37.46 -7.45
C LEU A 203 3.05 36.25 -7.88
N ALA A 204 2.55 35.45 -6.92
CA ALA A 204 1.83 34.22 -7.17
C ALA A 204 0.67 34.08 -6.16
N PRO A 205 -0.46 34.77 -6.40
CA PRO A 205 -1.61 34.73 -5.49
C PRO A 205 -2.22 33.33 -5.45
N LEU A 206 -2.74 32.95 -4.28
CA LEU A 206 -3.54 31.75 -4.14
C LEU A 206 -4.93 31.93 -4.79
N PRO A 207 -5.51 30.86 -5.35
CA PRO A 207 -6.85 30.90 -5.90
C PRO A 207 -7.90 30.93 -4.78
N ALA A 208 -9.06 31.51 -5.05
CA ALA A 208 -10.16 31.65 -4.09
C ALA A 208 -10.74 30.32 -3.54
N TRP A 209 -10.41 29.18 -4.15
CA TRP A 209 -10.80 27.85 -3.67
C TRP A 209 -9.75 27.20 -2.73
N ASP A 210 -8.58 27.81 -2.52
CA ASP A 210 -7.55 27.36 -1.57
C ASP A 210 -6.78 28.56 -1.00
N GLU A 211 -7.47 29.42 -0.25
CA GLU A 211 -6.94 30.67 0.33
C GLU A 211 -5.68 30.48 1.20
N TYR A 212 -5.45 29.27 1.69
CA TYR A 212 -4.33 28.92 2.59
C TYR A 212 -3.24 28.05 1.92
N GLY A 213 -3.41 27.62 0.66
CA GLY A 213 -2.45 26.77 -0.06
C GLY A 213 -2.32 25.34 0.48
N THR A 214 -3.36 24.85 1.17
CA THR A 214 -3.32 23.59 1.94
C THR A 214 -3.77 22.38 1.13
N VAL A 215 -4.49 22.56 0.01
CA VAL A 215 -5.05 21.44 -0.76
C VAL A 215 -3.95 20.51 -1.26
N ALA A 216 -2.83 21.06 -1.75
CA ALA A 216 -1.69 20.27 -2.21
C ALA A 216 -1.14 19.31 -1.14
N MET A 217 -1.12 19.74 0.13
CA MET A 217 -0.71 18.90 1.26
C MET A 217 -1.72 17.78 1.54
N TYR A 218 -3.01 18.09 1.60
CA TYR A 218 -4.05 17.09 1.86
C TYR A 218 -4.18 16.05 0.74
N VAL A 219 -3.99 16.47 -0.51
CA VAL A 219 -3.99 15.59 -1.68
C VAL A 219 -2.76 14.67 -1.69
N MET A 220 -1.56 15.19 -1.39
CA MET A 220 -0.39 14.34 -1.11
C MET A 220 -0.69 13.32 0.01
N LEU A 221 -1.28 13.76 1.13
CA LEU A 221 -1.59 12.89 2.27
C LEU A 221 -2.54 11.76 1.85
N ALA A 222 -3.61 12.07 1.11
CA ALA A 222 -4.55 11.07 0.59
C ALA A 222 -3.86 10.04 -0.33
N TRP A 223 -3.01 10.48 -1.26
CA TRP A 223 -2.26 9.59 -2.14
C TRP A 223 -1.25 8.73 -1.38
N CYS A 224 -0.58 9.32 -0.38
CA CYS A 224 0.36 8.59 0.45
C CYS A 224 -0.33 7.50 1.28
N ILE A 225 -1.47 7.83 1.90
CA ILE A 225 -2.30 6.87 2.65
C ILE A 225 -2.73 5.71 1.75
N GLY A 226 -3.33 6.03 0.60
CA GLY A 226 -3.76 5.00 -0.36
C GLY A 226 -2.59 4.10 -0.82
N GLY A 227 -1.43 4.69 -1.12
CA GLY A 227 -0.28 3.94 -1.62
C GLY A 227 0.39 3.05 -0.59
N TYR A 228 0.64 3.54 0.63
CA TYR A 228 1.21 2.68 1.68
C TYR A 228 0.22 1.60 2.11
N MET A 229 -1.09 1.89 2.19
CA MET A 229 -2.09 0.91 2.64
C MET A 229 -2.20 -0.29 1.70
N VAL A 230 -2.25 -0.06 0.38
CA VAL A 230 -2.25 -1.15 -0.63
C VAL A 230 -1.03 -2.05 -0.45
N ALA A 231 0.17 -1.47 -0.38
CA ALA A 231 1.39 -2.26 -0.27
C ALA A 231 1.58 -2.90 1.12
N MET A 232 1.07 -2.29 2.19
CA MET A 232 1.02 -2.87 3.52
C MET A 232 0.13 -4.12 3.52
N PHE A 233 -1.08 -4.07 2.96
CA PHE A 233 -1.95 -5.24 2.86
C PHE A 233 -1.36 -6.33 1.94
N ILE A 234 -0.71 -5.96 0.84
CA ILE A 234 0.05 -6.92 0.00
C ILE A 234 1.22 -7.54 0.78
N GLY A 235 1.89 -6.76 1.64
CA GLY A 235 2.98 -7.25 2.49
C GLY A 235 2.52 -8.22 3.59
N ILE A 236 1.34 -7.96 4.17
CA ILE A 236 0.75 -8.78 5.24
C ILE A 236 0.05 -10.03 4.68
N MET A 237 -0.82 -9.86 3.68
CA MET A 237 -1.71 -10.91 3.16
C MET A 237 -1.22 -11.54 1.85
N GLY A 238 -0.47 -10.79 1.04
CA GLY A 238 0.03 -11.23 -0.27
C GLY A 238 1.15 -12.28 -0.23
N GLY A 239 1.49 -12.82 0.95
CA GLY A 239 2.48 -13.89 1.15
C GLY A 239 2.42 -15.01 0.10
N PRO A 240 1.25 -15.62 -0.18
CA PRO A 240 1.10 -16.68 -1.19
C PRO A 240 1.14 -16.21 -2.65
N LEU A 241 0.98 -14.91 -2.93
CA LEU A 241 0.85 -14.39 -4.29
C LEU A 241 2.17 -14.42 -5.06
N ARG A 242 2.09 -14.71 -6.36
CA ARG A 242 3.23 -14.59 -7.28
C ARG A 242 3.69 -13.14 -7.36
N HIS A 243 5.01 -12.94 -7.51
CA HIS A 243 5.65 -11.62 -7.64
C HIS A 243 4.99 -10.73 -8.70
N ARG A 244 4.67 -11.29 -9.88
CA ARG A 244 3.96 -10.56 -10.95
C ARG A 244 2.59 -10.08 -10.48
N THR A 245 1.80 -10.94 -9.84
CA THR A 245 0.48 -10.59 -9.29
C THR A 245 0.58 -9.46 -8.27
N ARG A 246 1.57 -9.48 -7.36
CA ARG A 246 1.78 -8.37 -6.40
C ARG A 246 2.06 -7.04 -7.12
N MET A 247 2.94 -7.04 -8.12
CA MET A 247 3.22 -5.84 -8.93
C MET A 247 1.98 -5.37 -9.69
N THR A 248 1.18 -6.28 -10.27
CA THR A 248 -0.07 -5.94 -10.95
C THR A 248 -1.08 -5.32 -9.97
N VAL A 249 -1.22 -5.82 -8.75
CA VAL A 249 -2.12 -5.23 -7.74
C VAL A 249 -1.60 -3.85 -7.29
N ILE A 250 -0.29 -3.64 -7.14
CA ILE A 250 0.27 -2.30 -6.86
C ILE A 250 -0.01 -1.34 -8.01
N ALA A 251 0.23 -1.75 -9.26
CA ALA A 251 0.04 -0.90 -10.44
C ALA A 251 -1.43 -0.58 -10.73
N VAL A 252 -2.30 -1.59 -10.75
CA VAL A 252 -3.73 -1.42 -11.04
C VAL A 252 -4.47 -0.81 -9.84
N GLY A 253 -4.20 -1.28 -8.62
CA GLY A 253 -4.77 -0.69 -7.41
C GLY A 253 -4.34 0.76 -7.21
N GLY A 254 -3.08 1.07 -7.52
CA GLY A 254 -2.59 2.45 -7.53
C GLY A 254 -3.26 3.34 -8.58
N LEU A 255 -3.56 2.80 -9.76
CA LEU A 255 -4.29 3.55 -10.80
C LEU A 255 -5.73 3.81 -10.36
N VAL A 256 -6.41 2.82 -9.80
CA VAL A 256 -7.78 2.96 -9.28
C VAL A 256 -7.83 3.98 -8.13
N ILE A 257 -6.90 3.92 -7.17
CA ILE A 257 -6.83 4.90 -6.08
C ILE A 257 -6.48 6.30 -6.61
N SER A 258 -5.56 6.40 -7.56
CA SER A 258 -5.24 7.67 -8.21
C SER A 258 -6.47 8.29 -8.89
N LEU A 259 -7.21 7.50 -9.67
CA LEU A 259 -8.45 7.94 -10.32
C LEU A 259 -9.50 8.38 -9.31
N ILE A 260 -9.73 7.60 -8.25
CA ILE A 260 -10.72 7.93 -7.20
C ILE A 260 -10.31 9.22 -6.47
N THR A 261 -9.07 9.30 -5.98
CA THR A 261 -8.61 10.46 -5.19
C THR A 261 -8.59 11.75 -6.00
N ASN A 262 -8.16 11.72 -7.27
CA ASN A 262 -8.19 12.88 -8.16
C ASN A 262 -9.61 13.26 -8.63
N THR A 263 -10.49 12.29 -8.82
CA THR A 263 -11.91 12.57 -9.13
C THR A 263 -12.63 13.18 -7.94
N LEU A 264 -12.33 12.72 -6.72
CA LEU A 264 -12.85 13.32 -5.49
C LEU A 264 -12.30 14.74 -5.27
N ALA A 265 -10.97 14.92 -5.33
CA ALA A 265 -10.34 16.22 -5.10
C ALA A 265 -10.71 17.27 -6.14
N GLY A 266 -10.74 16.91 -7.44
CA GLY A 266 -11.14 17.83 -8.50
C GLY A 266 -12.66 17.87 -8.71
N PRO A 267 -13.22 17.08 -9.65
CA PRO A 267 -14.63 17.14 -10.03
C PRO A 267 -15.70 17.11 -8.92
N VAL A 268 -15.49 16.39 -7.81
CA VAL A 268 -16.54 16.22 -6.77
C VAL A 268 -16.48 17.31 -5.70
N LEU A 269 -15.28 17.63 -5.18
CA LEU A 269 -15.09 18.63 -4.12
C LEU A 269 -14.81 20.04 -4.65
N GLY A 270 -14.43 20.20 -5.91
CA GLY A 270 -13.98 21.48 -6.48
C GLY A 270 -12.65 21.97 -5.91
N ALA A 271 -11.89 21.13 -5.20
CA ALA A 271 -10.66 21.54 -4.52
C ALA A 271 -9.46 21.63 -5.46
N ILE A 272 -9.49 21.07 -6.68
CA ILE A 272 -8.49 21.34 -7.72
C ILE A 272 -9.18 21.54 -9.07
N HIS A 273 -8.83 22.62 -9.77
CA HIS A 273 -9.33 22.94 -11.09
C HIS A 273 -8.27 22.67 -12.17
N GLY A 274 -8.65 21.96 -13.24
CA GLY A 274 -7.74 21.58 -14.33
C GLY A 274 -6.77 20.44 -13.99
N HIS A 275 -5.82 20.17 -14.88
CA HIS A 275 -4.68 19.25 -14.70
C HIS A 275 -5.00 17.80 -14.27
N TRP A 276 -6.25 17.35 -14.38
CA TRP A 276 -6.71 16.05 -13.86
C TRP A 276 -5.89 14.85 -14.38
N ILE A 277 -5.56 14.81 -15.68
CA ILE A 277 -4.76 13.72 -16.26
C ILE A 277 -3.34 13.72 -15.68
N GLN A 278 -2.72 14.90 -15.57
CA GLN A 278 -1.38 15.08 -15.03
C GLN A 278 -1.31 14.63 -13.57
N LEU A 279 -2.28 15.06 -12.75
CA LEU A 279 -2.38 14.69 -11.34
C LEU A 279 -2.68 13.20 -11.14
N VAL A 280 -3.50 12.59 -12.01
CA VAL A 280 -3.72 11.13 -12.03
C VAL A 280 -2.43 10.37 -12.34
N LEU A 281 -1.63 10.81 -13.32
CA LEU A 281 -0.36 10.16 -13.66
C LEU A 281 0.69 10.33 -12.55
N ILE A 282 0.77 11.53 -11.96
CA ILE A 282 1.65 11.83 -10.82
C ILE A 282 1.30 10.95 -9.61
N ALA A 283 0.03 10.92 -9.21
CA ALA A 283 -0.46 10.13 -8.09
C ALA A 283 -0.29 8.64 -8.33
N TRP A 284 -0.48 8.18 -9.57
CA TRP A 284 -0.26 6.79 -9.94
C TRP A 284 1.21 6.39 -9.82
N GLY A 285 2.13 7.15 -10.44
CA GLY A 285 3.57 6.90 -10.37
C GLY A 285 4.08 6.89 -8.92
N TRP A 286 3.56 7.80 -8.09
CA TRP A 286 3.83 7.86 -6.67
C TRP A 286 3.36 6.64 -5.88
N ILE A 287 2.08 6.29 -6.01
CA ILE A 287 1.50 5.14 -5.32
C ILE A 287 2.25 3.85 -5.73
N VAL A 288 2.67 3.75 -6.99
CA VAL A 288 3.52 2.66 -7.46
C VAL A 288 4.92 2.71 -6.81
N ALA A 289 5.57 3.86 -6.75
CA ALA A 289 6.91 4.01 -6.16
C ALA A 289 6.92 3.66 -4.65
N ILE A 290 6.03 4.27 -3.86
CA ILE A 290 5.86 3.93 -2.43
C ILE A 290 5.42 2.47 -2.29
N GLY A 291 4.51 2.01 -3.15
CA GLY A 291 3.97 0.67 -3.08
C GLY A 291 5.04 -0.40 -3.30
N LEU A 292 5.94 -0.19 -4.26
CA LEU A 292 7.12 -1.02 -4.48
C LEU A 292 8.09 -0.97 -3.31
N ALA A 293 8.36 0.21 -2.75
CA ALA A 293 9.24 0.38 -1.58
C ALA A 293 8.73 -0.37 -0.34
N VAL A 294 7.45 -0.17 0.02
CA VAL A 294 6.79 -0.84 1.17
C VAL A 294 6.71 -2.35 0.97
N ASN A 295 6.30 -2.83 -0.21
CA ASN A 295 6.25 -4.27 -0.49
C ASN A 295 7.65 -4.90 -0.58
N GLY A 296 8.68 -4.16 -1.01
CA GLY A 296 10.08 -4.60 -0.94
C GLY A 296 10.55 -4.77 0.51
N LEU A 297 10.29 -3.77 1.36
CA LEU A 297 10.62 -3.79 2.78
C LEU A 297 9.85 -4.88 3.55
N SER A 298 8.63 -5.24 3.11
CA SER A 298 7.78 -6.25 3.76
C SER A 298 8.41 -7.64 3.80
N TYR A 299 9.33 -7.97 2.88
CA TYR A 299 10.05 -9.24 2.89
C TYR A 299 10.96 -9.40 4.11
N PHE A 300 11.50 -8.30 4.63
CA PHE A 300 12.41 -8.28 5.77
C PHE A 300 11.66 -8.20 7.10
N VAL A 301 10.69 -7.28 7.17
CA VAL A 301 9.95 -6.93 8.41
C VAL A 301 8.77 -7.88 8.66
N GLY A 302 8.18 -8.47 7.60
CA GLY A 302 7.02 -9.35 7.72
C GLY A 302 5.77 -8.64 8.23
N ARG A 303 5.02 -9.27 9.15
CA ARG A 303 3.77 -8.75 9.75
C ARG A 303 3.88 -7.33 10.30
N PHE A 304 5.05 -6.93 10.79
CA PHE A 304 5.26 -5.60 11.40
C PHE A 304 5.51 -4.49 10.36
N ILE A 305 5.42 -4.76 9.05
CA ILE A 305 5.66 -3.77 7.97
C ILE A 305 4.86 -2.46 8.13
N ALA A 306 3.68 -2.53 8.75
CA ALA A 306 2.88 -1.36 9.05
C ALA A 306 3.65 -0.27 9.83
N ALA A 307 4.52 -0.65 10.78
CA ALA A 307 5.28 0.30 11.60
C ALA A 307 6.30 1.12 10.78
N PRO A 308 7.33 0.54 10.15
CA PRO A 308 8.30 1.32 9.39
C PRO A 308 7.69 1.99 8.16
N ALA A 309 6.64 1.41 7.55
CA ALA A 309 5.90 2.08 6.48
C ALA A 309 5.23 3.36 7.00
N MET A 310 4.54 3.31 8.15
CA MET A 310 3.92 4.49 8.77
C MET A 310 4.97 5.53 9.18
N ILE A 311 6.10 5.11 9.77
CA ILE A 311 7.21 6.01 10.10
C ILE A 311 7.71 6.74 8.86
N CYS A 312 8.13 6.01 7.82
CA CYS A 312 8.76 6.62 6.64
C CYS A 312 7.79 7.46 5.80
N PHE A 313 6.55 6.99 5.60
CA PHE A 313 5.63 7.57 4.62
C PHE A 313 4.53 8.43 5.24
N VAL A 314 4.28 8.36 6.55
CA VAL A 314 3.28 9.20 7.24
C VAL A 314 3.94 10.10 8.29
N PHE A 315 4.49 9.52 9.36
CA PHE A 315 4.96 10.28 10.52
C PHE A 315 6.15 11.20 10.21
N LEU A 316 7.13 10.73 9.45
CA LEU A 316 8.26 11.55 9.01
C LEU A 316 7.95 12.35 7.75
N SER A 317 7.10 11.81 6.87
CA SER A 317 6.82 12.40 5.56
C SER A 317 6.02 13.68 5.65
N MET A 318 5.01 13.76 6.54
CA MET A 318 4.14 14.94 6.64
C MET A 318 4.86 16.17 7.19
N PRO A 319 5.53 16.15 8.35
CA PRO A 319 6.28 17.32 8.84
C PRO A 319 7.39 17.74 7.88
N SER A 320 8.11 16.78 7.31
CA SER A 320 9.21 17.06 6.37
C SER A 320 8.73 17.41 4.95
N SER A 321 7.43 17.41 4.66
CA SER A 321 6.90 17.64 3.30
C SER A 321 7.02 19.10 2.84
N GLY A 322 7.20 20.07 3.73
CA GLY A 322 7.06 21.48 3.35
C GLY A 322 5.62 21.91 3.02
N GLY A 323 4.62 21.05 3.27
CA GLY A 323 3.21 21.31 2.93
C GLY A 323 2.46 22.16 3.95
N ALA A 324 2.57 21.85 5.25
CA ALA A 324 1.95 22.63 6.32
C ALA A 324 2.76 23.89 6.66
N TYR A 325 4.07 23.72 6.80
CA TYR A 325 5.05 24.75 7.10
C TYR A 325 6.29 24.54 6.22
N PRO A 326 7.03 25.60 5.85
CA PRO A 326 8.29 25.47 5.13
C PRO A 326 9.35 24.76 5.96
N LYS A 327 10.34 24.18 5.28
CA LYS A 327 11.52 23.54 5.91
C LYS A 327 12.25 24.45 6.92
N TRP A 328 12.21 25.76 6.71
CA TRP A 328 12.82 26.79 7.58
C TRP A 328 12.08 27.00 8.91
N PHE A 329 10.86 26.48 9.07
CA PHE A 329 10.07 26.56 10.31
C PHE A 329 10.07 25.23 11.08
N MET A 330 10.71 24.20 10.54
CA MET A 330 10.69 22.85 11.11
C MET A 330 11.98 22.59 11.90
N PRO A 331 11.90 22.02 13.12
CA PRO A 331 13.09 21.66 13.86
C PRO A 331 13.84 20.51 13.18
N GLU A 332 15.14 20.39 13.43
CA GLU A 332 15.87 19.18 13.10
C GLU A 332 15.30 17.98 13.87
N PRO A 333 15.17 16.78 13.26
CA PRO A 333 15.72 16.39 11.96
C PRO A 333 14.78 16.64 10.75
N PHE A 334 13.58 17.18 10.92
CA PHE A 334 12.59 17.27 9.83
C PHE A 334 13.01 18.24 8.71
N ALA A 335 13.69 19.34 9.05
CA ALA A 335 14.27 20.26 8.06
C ALA A 335 15.29 19.57 7.16
N TRP A 336 16.23 18.81 7.71
CA TRP A 336 17.18 17.99 6.94
C TRP A 336 16.44 16.95 6.09
N LEU A 337 15.47 16.28 6.70
CA LEU A 337 14.75 15.17 6.09
C LEU A 337 13.90 15.61 4.87
N ASN A 338 13.52 16.89 4.77
CA ASN A 338 12.88 17.48 3.58
C ASN A 338 13.66 17.22 2.27
N ASN A 339 14.98 17.01 2.34
CA ASN A 339 15.80 16.72 1.15
C ASN A 339 15.65 15.29 0.62
N VAL A 340 15.16 14.35 1.45
CA VAL A 340 15.13 12.90 1.15
C VAL A 340 13.72 12.32 1.21
N VAL A 341 12.86 12.84 2.10
CA VAL A 341 11.46 12.41 2.23
C VAL A 341 10.75 12.58 0.91
N VAL A 342 10.04 11.53 0.49
CA VAL A 342 9.25 11.53 -0.74
C VAL A 342 8.34 12.76 -0.79
N GLY A 343 7.62 13.01 0.31
CA GLY A 343 6.55 14.02 0.44
C GLY A 343 6.91 15.42 -0.06
N SER A 344 8.13 15.89 0.18
CA SER A 344 8.55 17.24 -0.24
C SER A 344 8.55 17.41 -1.75
N SER A 345 9.17 16.46 -2.45
CA SER A 345 9.24 16.43 -3.90
C SER A 345 7.86 16.27 -4.58
N MET A 346 6.85 15.81 -3.83
CA MET A 346 5.47 15.74 -4.28
C MET A 346 4.68 17.02 -4.04
N VAL A 347 4.79 17.65 -2.87
CA VAL A 347 4.13 18.94 -2.59
C VAL A 347 4.58 19.96 -3.64
N ASP A 348 5.89 20.06 -3.90
CA ASP A 348 6.44 20.92 -4.94
C ASP A 348 5.84 20.62 -6.32
N MET A 349 5.77 19.34 -6.70
CA MET A 349 5.29 18.97 -8.03
C MET A 349 3.78 19.19 -8.20
N ILE A 350 2.98 19.06 -7.12
CA ILE A 350 1.57 19.48 -7.12
C ILE A 350 1.48 21.01 -7.24
N LYS A 351 2.23 21.76 -6.41
CA LYS A 351 2.26 23.24 -6.45
C LYS A 351 2.68 23.76 -7.84
N HIS A 352 3.65 23.12 -8.48
CA HIS A 352 4.11 23.46 -9.83
C HIS A 352 3.06 23.19 -10.91
N GLN A 353 2.30 22.09 -10.80
CA GLN A 353 1.23 21.78 -11.77
C GLN A 353 -0.06 22.58 -11.55
N VAL A 354 -0.37 22.94 -10.31
CA VAL A 354 -1.67 23.53 -9.94
C VAL A 354 -1.62 25.05 -9.81
N TYR A 355 -0.54 25.61 -9.27
CA TYR A 355 -0.38 27.06 -9.09
C TYR A 355 0.77 27.66 -9.92
N GLY A 356 1.56 26.84 -10.62
CA GLY A 356 2.68 27.31 -11.45
C GLY A 356 3.92 27.76 -10.66
N VAL A 357 4.08 27.30 -9.41
CA VAL A 357 5.12 27.74 -8.47
C VAL A 357 5.97 26.58 -7.94
N GLY A 358 7.17 26.88 -7.46
CA GLY A 358 8.10 25.86 -6.95
C GLY A 358 8.87 25.14 -8.07
N PRO A 359 9.87 24.32 -7.69
CA PRO A 359 10.81 23.72 -8.63
C PRO A 359 10.12 22.76 -9.60
N GLY A 360 10.65 22.68 -10.82
CA GLY A 360 10.11 21.83 -11.88
C GLY A 360 10.03 20.33 -11.52
N PRO A 361 9.23 19.55 -12.28
CA PRO A 361 8.84 18.18 -11.92
C PRO A 361 10.00 17.18 -11.83
N ALA A 362 11.19 17.53 -12.32
CA ALA A 362 12.37 16.68 -12.30
C ALA A 362 12.70 16.15 -10.89
N ARG A 363 12.59 16.98 -9.84
CA ARG A 363 12.85 16.57 -8.45
C ARG A 363 11.90 15.46 -8.00
N GLY A 364 10.59 15.64 -8.25
CA GLY A 364 9.56 14.63 -7.96
C GLY A 364 9.77 13.31 -8.72
N LEU A 365 10.05 13.40 -10.02
CA LEU A 365 10.28 12.23 -10.87
C LEU A 365 11.53 11.44 -10.47
N ILE A 366 12.63 12.11 -10.13
CA ILE A 366 13.86 11.48 -9.63
C ILE A 366 13.58 10.76 -8.30
N THR A 367 12.90 11.41 -7.35
CA THR A 367 12.56 10.78 -6.06
C THR A 367 11.66 9.55 -6.25
N MET A 368 10.64 9.63 -7.11
CA MET A 368 9.81 8.46 -7.45
C MET A 368 10.64 7.33 -8.06
N ALA A 369 11.54 7.63 -9.00
CA ALA A 369 12.41 6.64 -9.62
C ALA A 369 13.36 5.98 -8.59
N CYS A 370 13.93 6.77 -7.67
CA CYS A 370 14.77 6.27 -6.58
C CYS A 370 13.99 5.32 -5.64
N TYR A 371 12.79 5.70 -5.19
CA TYR A 371 11.98 4.84 -4.32
C TYR A 371 11.46 3.58 -5.03
N ALA A 372 11.04 3.69 -6.30
CA ALA A 372 10.66 2.53 -7.10
C ALA A 372 11.85 1.56 -7.29
N THR A 373 13.04 2.08 -7.61
CA THR A 373 14.26 1.28 -7.80
C THR A 373 14.69 0.62 -6.49
N ALA A 374 14.72 1.37 -5.38
CA ALA A 374 15.01 0.82 -4.05
C ALA A 374 14.01 -0.28 -3.67
N GLY A 375 12.72 -0.09 -3.95
CA GLY A 375 11.68 -1.11 -3.76
C GLY A 375 11.90 -2.38 -4.56
N LEU A 376 12.27 -2.26 -5.84
CA LEU A 376 12.59 -3.41 -6.70
C LEU A 376 13.85 -4.16 -6.23
N VAL A 377 14.88 -3.43 -5.80
CA VAL A 377 16.12 -3.99 -5.21
C VAL A 377 15.81 -4.74 -3.92
N LEU A 378 15.07 -4.12 -2.99
CA LEU A 378 14.60 -4.74 -1.75
C LEU A 378 13.74 -5.96 -2.02
N MET A 379 12.87 -5.93 -3.04
CA MET A 379 12.02 -7.07 -3.42
C MET A 379 12.84 -8.25 -3.97
N TYR A 380 13.87 -7.97 -4.77
CA TYR A 380 14.78 -8.98 -5.33
C TYR A 380 15.57 -9.71 -4.24
N PHE A 381 16.27 -8.97 -3.38
CA PHE A 381 17.05 -9.54 -2.28
C PHE A 381 16.17 -10.11 -1.16
N GLY A 382 15.08 -9.41 -0.84
CA GLY A 382 14.11 -9.79 0.18
C GLY A 382 13.43 -11.12 -0.11
N LYS A 383 13.12 -11.42 -1.39
CA LYS A 383 12.62 -12.75 -1.78
C LYS A 383 13.61 -13.86 -1.40
N GLN A 384 14.89 -13.72 -1.77
CA GLN A 384 15.92 -14.73 -1.49
C GLN A 384 16.12 -14.91 0.03
N TRP A 385 16.13 -13.80 0.78
CA TRP A 385 16.24 -13.82 2.23
C TRP A 385 15.04 -14.50 2.91
N TRP A 386 13.83 -14.18 2.46
CA TRP A 386 12.59 -14.73 2.99
C TRP A 386 12.46 -16.24 2.72
N GLU A 387 12.83 -16.70 1.53
CA GLU A 387 12.88 -18.13 1.19
C GLU A 387 13.84 -18.89 2.12
N ARG A 388 15.07 -18.39 2.31
CA ARG A 388 16.05 -18.98 3.25
C ARG A 388 15.51 -19.04 4.69
N LYS A 389 14.93 -17.93 5.17
CA LYS A 389 14.37 -17.83 6.53
C LYS A 389 13.16 -18.76 6.73
N ARG A 390 12.30 -18.90 5.72
CA ARG A 390 11.13 -19.79 5.74
C ARG A 390 11.53 -21.26 5.71
N ILE A 391 12.50 -21.65 4.87
CA ILE A 391 13.06 -23.02 4.87
C ILE A 391 13.62 -23.35 6.25
N ARG A 392 14.44 -22.45 6.84
CA ARG A 392 14.99 -22.64 8.18
C ARG A 392 13.88 -22.82 9.23
N ALA A 393 12.85 -21.99 9.22
CA ALA A 393 11.75 -22.08 10.19
C ALA A 393 10.95 -23.38 10.08
N ILE A 394 10.70 -23.88 8.85
CA ILE A 394 10.06 -25.18 8.60
C ILE A 394 10.94 -26.32 9.12
N VAL A 395 12.23 -26.31 8.80
CA VAL A 395 13.19 -27.35 9.21
C VAL A 395 13.37 -27.40 10.73
N THR A 396 13.33 -26.26 11.42
CA THR A 396 13.44 -26.20 12.89
C THR A 396 12.10 -26.31 13.64
N GLY A 397 10.97 -26.52 12.95
CA GLY A 397 9.63 -26.59 13.57
C GLY A 397 9.21 -25.35 14.36
N ARG A 398 9.79 -24.17 14.08
CA ARG A 398 9.72 -23.01 14.97
C ARG A 398 8.47 -22.16 14.72
N THR A 399 7.50 -22.20 15.64
CA THR A 399 6.28 -21.38 15.57
C THR A 399 6.46 -20.01 16.24
N THR A 400 5.56 -19.08 15.90
CA THR A 400 5.41 -17.76 16.51
C THR A 400 4.15 -17.70 17.37
N MET A 401 4.15 -16.87 18.41
CA MET A 401 2.99 -16.68 19.30
C MET A 401 1.69 -16.33 18.56
N PHE A 402 1.77 -15.58 17.45
CA PHE A 402 0.61 -15.27 16.60
C PHE A 402 0.11 -16.48 15.79
N GLN A 403 0.98 -17.42 15.42
CA GLN A 403 0.55 -18.69 14.82
C GLN A 403 -0.13 -19.57 15.87
N ASP A 404 0.45 -19.70 17.06
CA ASP A 404 -0.16 -20.46 18.16
C ASP A 404 -1.55 -19.91 18.50
N ALA A 405 -1.66 -18.58 18.71
CA ALA A 405 -2.93 -17.91 19.03
C ALA A 405 -3.99 -18.08 17.93
N ASN A 406 -3.60 -18.04 16.64
CA ASN A 406 -4.54 -18.32 15.54
C ASN A 406 -4.98 -19.78 15.47
N THR A 407 -4.09 -20.72 15.79
CA THR A 407 -4.42 -22.15 15.86
C THR A 407 -5.39 -22.41 17.01
N ALA A 408 -5.05 -21.95 18.22
CA ALA A 408 -5.93 -22.05 19.39
C ALA A 408 -7.29 -21.37 19.18
N ASN A 409 -7.32 -20.20 18.52
CA ASN A 409 -8.58 -19.52 18.20
C ASN A 409 -9.41 -20.27 17.15
N ARG A 410 -8.77 -20.95 16.18
CA ARG A 410 -9.47 -21.81 15.22
C ARG A 410 -10.04 -23.06 15.88
N GLU A 411 -9.27 -23.70 16.76
CA GLU A 411 -9.71 -24.87 17.53
C GLU A 411 -10.87 -24.53 18.45
N PHE A 412 -10.78 -23.40 19.17
CA PHE A 412 -11.84 -22.88 20.02
C PHE A 412 -13.13 -22.58 19.24
N LEU A 413 -13.05 -21.86 18.11
CA LEU A 413 -14.21 -21.58 17.26
C LEU A 413 -14.77 -22.85 16.60
N GLY A 414 -13.91 -23.84 16.32
CA GLY A 414 -14.33 -25.17 15.86
C GLY A 414 -15.18 -25.87 16.91
N GLY A 415 -14.69 -25.97 18.15
CA GLY A 415 -15.43 -26.58 19.26
C GLY A 415 -16.74 -25.85 19.59
N GLN A 416 -16.76 -24.51 19.53
CA GLN A 416 -18.02 -23.75 19.68
C GLN A 416 -19.03 -24.07 18.59
N ARG A 417 -18.60 -24.07 17.32
CA ARG A 417 -19.44 -24.44 16.18
C ARG A 417 -19.95 -25.87 16.32
N ASP A 418 -19.11 -26.81 16.72
CA ASP A 418 -19.48 -28.22 16.81
C ASP A 418 -20.49 -28.45 17.96
N ALA A 419 -20.31 -27.80 19.11
CA ALA A 419 -21.30 -27.81 20.19
C ALA A 419 -22.62 -27.09 19.83
N GLU A 420 -22.58 -26.04 19.00
CA GLU A 420 -23.77 -25.38 18.47
C GLU A 420 -24.53 -26.27 17.48
N LEU A 421 -23.79 -26.97 16.59
CA LEU A 421 -24.36 -27.95 15.68
C LEU A 421 -25.01 -29.13 16.43
N GLU A 422 -24.35 -29.67 17.47
CA GLU A 422 -24.90 -30.75 18.30
C GLU A 422 -26.21 -30.35 18.98
N ARG A 423 -26.32 -29.11 19.51
CA ARG A 423 -27.57 -28.55 20.07
C ARG A 423 -28.72 -28.47 19.06
N HIS A 424 -28.41 -28.46 17.77
CA HIS A 424 -29.38 -28.46 16.68
C HIS A 424 -29.50 -29.81 15.97
N GLY A 425 -28.99 -30.90 16.55
CA GLY A 425 -29.10 -32.25 15.98
C GLY A 425 -28.19 -32.49 14.77
N LEU A 426 -27.11 -31.70 14.62
CA LEU A 426 -26.19 -31.76 13.50
C LEU A 426 -24.79 -32.15 13.97
N THR A 427 -24.11 -33.01 13.20
CA THR A 427 -22.71 -33.40 13.44
C THR A 427 -21.84 -32.97 12.28
N SER A 428 -20.70 -32.34 12.56
CA SER A 428 -19.70 -32.00 11.54
C SER A 428 -18.74 -33.17 11.35
N THR A 429 -18.74 -33.78 10.17
CA THR A 429 -17.65 -34.70 9.78
C THR A 429 -16.32 -33.96 9.59
N GLU A 430 -15.17 -34.66 9.68
CA GLU A 430 -13.82 -34.07 9.49
C GLU A 430 -13.67 -33.32 8.14
N THR A 431 -14.47 -33.69 7.13
CA THR A 431 -14.51 -33.04 5.81
C THR A 431 -15.40 -31.80 5.72
N GLY A 432 -16.06 -31.40 6.82
CA GLY A 432 -16.96 -30.24 6.87
C GLY A 432 -18.39 -30.50 6.34
N THR A 433 -18.77 -31.77 6.17
CA THR A 433 -20.13 -32.17 5.79
C THR A 433 -21.00 -32.33 7.02
N LEU A 434 -22.19 -31.71 7.02
CA LEU A 434 -23.19 -31.81 8.08
C LEU A 434 -24.04 -33.07 7.93
N SER A 435 -24.07 -33.92 8.96
CA SER A 435 -25.00 -35.05 9.11
C SER A 435 -26.06 -34.74 10.17
N VAL A 436 -27.32 -35.05 9.87
CA VAL A 436 -28.42 -34.98 10.85
C VAL A 436 -28.35 -36.24 11.73
N LEU A 437 -28.37 -36.05 13.05
CA LEU A 437 -28.54 -37.14 14.02
C LEU A 437 -29.92 -37.78 13.80
N ARG A 438 -29.97 -39.12 13.80
CA ARG A 438 -31.21 -39.86 13.56
C ARG A 438 -32.15 -39.70 14.76
N ASP A 439 -33.46 -39.65 14.52
CA ASP A 439 -34.51 -39.37 15.52
C ASP A 439 -34.65 -40.43 16.65
N ASP A 440 -33.76 -41.42 16.74
CA ASP A 440 -33.87 -42.54 17.69
C ASP A 440 -33.31 -42.22 19.10
N ASP A 441 -32.58 -41.11 19.27
CA ASP A 441 -31.88 -40.72 20.53
C ASP A 441 -32.42 -39.41 21.19
N TRP A 442 -33.64 -38.95 20.87
CA TRP A 442 -34.16 -37.64 21.33
C TRP A 442 -35.34 -37.77 22.33
N GLU A 443 -35.05 -37.69 23.64
CA GLU A 443 -36.08 -37.53 24.68
C GLU A 443 -36.29 -36.04 25.02
N ASP A 444 -37.54 -35.56 24.91
CA ASP A 444 -37.92 -34.14 25.06
C ASP A 444 -38.50 -33.83 26.45
N GLU A 445 -37.64 -33.52 27.43
CA GLU A 445 -38.07 -32.96 28.72
C GLU A 445 -38.38 -31.44 28.63
N ARG A 446 -39.50 -31.07 27.98
CA ARG A 446 -40.31 -29.88 28.35
C ARG A 446 -41.65 -29.70 27.60
N THR A 447 -42.66 -30.49 27.97
CA THR A 447 -44.05 -30.04 27.83
C THR A 447 -44.40 -29.01 28.92
N GLY A 448 -44.45 -27.73 28.57
CA GLY A 448 -45.12 -26.68 29.38
C GLY A 448 -44.29 -25.43 29.67
N GLY A 449 -44.62 -24.32 28.98
CA GLY A 449 -44.08 -22.98 29.23
C GLY A 449 -44.61 -21.96 28.21
N ASP A 450 -45.17 -20.85 28.69
CA ASP A 450 -45.95 -19.90 27.87
C ASP A 450 -45.08 -18.88 27.09
N VAL A 451 -45.63 -18.30 26.02
CA VAL A 451 -44.89 -17.67 24.90
C VAL A 451 -44.80 -16.13 25.00
N PHE A 452 -45.39 -15.50 26.02
CA PHE A 452 -45.88 -14.11 25.88
C PHE A 452 -45.10 -12.96 26.57
N THR A 453 -43.92 -13.18 27.17
CA THR A 453 -43.08 -12.08 27.70
C THR A 453 -41.59 -12.28 27.39
N GLY A 454 -40.89 -11.20 27.00
CA GLY A 454 -39.48 -11.26 26.61
C GLY A 454 -38.63 -10.10 27.13
N ALA A 455 -37.30 -10.27 27.09
CA ALA A 455 -36.25 -9.28 27.29
C ALA A 455 -34.98 -9.76 26.53
N ARG A 456 -34.06 -8.94 25.99
CA ARG A 456 -33.30 -7.80 26.53
C ARG A 456 -32.43 -8.15 27.75
N ASP A 457 -31.26 -8.75 27.51
CA ASP A 457 -29.94 -8.16 27.84
C ASP A 457 -28.77 -9.10 27.45
N GLY A 458 -27.53 -8.64 27.60
CA GLY A 458 -26.31 -9.35 27.17
C GLY A 458 -25.52 -10.02 28.31
N LEU A 459 -24.48 -10.77 27.91
CA LEU A 459 -23.39 -11.29 28.76
C LEU A 459 -23.78 -11.99 30.08
N GLU A 460 -24.62 -13.03 30.02
CA GLU A 460 -24.66 -14.08 31.04
C GLU A 460 -24.92 -15.48 30.43
N PRO A 461 -24.61 -16.58 31.15
CA PRO A 461 -24.66 -17.95 30.61
C PRO A 461 -26.09 -18.53 30.57
N GLY A 462 -26.99 -17.85 29.84
CA GLY A 462 -28.34 -18.33 29.58
C GLY A 462 -28.40 -19.34 28.42
N ALA A 463 -29.10 -20.45 28.61
CA ALA A 463 -29.39 -21.40 27.52
C ALA A 463 -30.26 -20.73 26.45
N THR A 464 -29.71 -20.59 25.24
CA THR A 464 -30.36 -19.93 24.11
C THR A 464 -31.50 -20.81 23.57
N PRO A 465 -32.70 -20.27 23.28
CA PRO A 465 -33.83 -21.09 22.83
C PRO A 465 -33.55 -21.71 21.45
N THR A 466 -33.64 -23.03 21.37
CA THR A 466 -33.26 -23.84 20.20
C THR A 466 -34.38 -23.93 19.16
N GLY A 467 -34.31 -23.08 18.13
CA GLY A 467 -35.15 -23.20 16.93
C GLY A 467 -34.64 -24.27 15.95
N ARG A 468 -35.54 -24.92 15.20
CA ARG A 468 -35.16 -25.82 14.09
C ARG A 468 -34.64 -24.99 12.90
N ILE A 469 -33.41 -25.23 12.47
CA ILE A 469 -32.83 -24.62 11.26
C ILE A 469 -33.04 -25.56 10.06
N ALA A 470 -33.73 -25.09 9.03
CA ALA A 470 -34.03 -25.90 7.86
C ALA A 470 -32.78 -26.12 6.97
N VAL A 471 -32.19 -27.31 7.04
CA VAL A 471 -31.06 -27.71 6.18
C VAL A 471 -31.54 -27.98 4.75
N GLN A 472 -31.36 -27.02 3.84
CA GLN A 472 -31.52 -27.28 2.40
C GLN A 472 -30.44 -28.25 1.92
N ARG A 473 -30.82 -29.52 1.70
CA ARG A 473 -29.98 -30.46 0.95
C ARG A 473 -29.85 -29.95 -0.50
N PRO A 474 -28.64 -29.83 -1.08
CA PRO A 474 -28.50 -29.51 -2.49
C PRO A 474 -29.16 -30.61 -3.33
N ALA A 475 -30.10 -30.22 -4.19
CA ALA A 475 -30.90 -31.17 -4.96
C ALA A 475 -30.00 -32.12 -5.77
N ASN A 476 -30.17 -33.42 -5.55
CA ASN A 476 -29.33 -34.44 -6.17
C ASN A 476 -29.60 -34.47 -7.68
N ARG A 477 -28.69 -33.90 -8.47
CA ARG A 477 -28.85 -33.73 -9.92
C ARG A 477 -28.58 -35.05 -10.67
N LYS A 478 -29.49 -36.02 -10.51
CA LYS A 478 -29.84 -37.12 -11.45
C LYS A 478 -30.78 -38.13 -10.79
N GLU A 479 -32.08 -37.92 -10.95
CA GLU A 479 -33.02 -39.02 -11.12
C GLU A 479 -33.69 -38.88 -12.49
N PRO A 480 -33.94 -39.98 -13.24
CA PRO A 480 -34.61 -39.89 -14.53
C PRO A 480 -36.09 -39.56 -14.34
N ARG A 481 -36.58 -38.54 -15.04
CA ARG A 481 -38.04 -38.29 -15.18
C ARG A 481 -38.74 -39.57 -15.69
N PRO A 482 -39.84 -40.03 -15.07
CA PRO A 482 -40.68 -41.04 -15.69
C PRO A 482 -41.28 -40.49 -17.00
N ALA A 483 -41.38 -41.34 -18.02
CA ALA A 483 -41.87 -40.96 -19.33
C ALA A 483 -43.37 -40.62 -19.31
N ALA A 484 -43.78 -39.62 -20.10
CA ALA A 484 -45.19 -39.28 -20.26
C ALA A 484 -45.93 -40.33 -21.09
N ALA A 485 -47.05 -40.83 -20.58
CA ALA A 485 -48.02 -41.60 -21.36
C ALA A 485 -49.03 -40.63 -22.04
N PRO A 486 -49.55 -40.96 -23.24
CA PRO A 486 -50.36 -40.04 -24.04
C PRO A 486 -51.81 -39.90 -23.53
N HIS A 487 -52.37 -38.70 -23.71
CA HIS A 487 -53.80 -38.44 -23.46
C HIS A 487 -54.71 -39.23 -24.41
N GLY A 488 -55.56 -40.10 -23.86
CA GLY A 488 -56.81 -40.49 -24.50
C GLY A 488 -57.90 -39.47 -24.19
N LYS A 489 -58.52 -38.88 -25.20
CA LYS A 489 -59.79 -38.15 -25.05
C LYS A 489 -60.95 -39.13 -25.27
N HIS A 490 -61.90 -39.13 -24.36
CA HIS A 490 -63.29 -39.49 -24.65
C HIS A 490 -64.21 -38.38 -24.14
N ALA A 491 -65.31 -38.14 -24.85
CA ALA A 491 -66.35 -37.16 -24.51
C ALA A 491 -67.09 -37.58 -23.21
N ASP A 492 -67.78 -36.70 -22.48
CA ASP A 492 -69.00 -36.00 -22.93
C ASP A 492 -69.47 -34.92 -21.93
N ARG A 493 -70.31 -34.01 -22.44
CA ARG A 493 -71.10 -32.94 -21.76
C ARG A 493 -70.34 -31.68 -21.31
#